data_AF-R6EAJ1-F1
#
_entry.id   AF-R6EAJ1-F1
#
_cell.length_a   1.000
_cell.length_b   1.000
_cell.length_c   1.000
_cell.angle_alpha   90.00
_cell.angle_beta   90.00
_cell.angle_gamma   90.00
#
_symmetry.space_group_name_H-M   'P 1'
#
loop_
_entity.id
_entity.type
_entity.pdbx_description
1 polymer ?
#
loop_
_entity_poly.entity_id
_entity_poly.type
_entity_poly.pdbx_seq_one_letter_code
_entity_poly.pdbx_strand_id
1 'polypeptide(L)'
;MINESLVRAAVICYMMDKGYAPEEVRNELLVQIQRDFRWTPELVRLLRKYEKSRKRYANLESFYPRIIRFFSDYAEKEYKRLDIMD
;
A
#
# COMPACT_ATOMS: atom_id res chain seq x y z
N MET A 1 -3.55 -8.63 9.19
CA MET A 1 -3.88 -7.37 8.48
C MET A 1 -2.71 -6.83 7.63
N ILE A 2 -1.49 -6.68 8.16
CA ILE A 2 -0.35 -6.16 7.38
C ILE A 2 -0.02 -7.06 6.17
N ASN A 3 0.18 -8.37 6.38
CA ASN A 3 0.50 -9.29 5.28
C ASN A 3 -0.57 -9.29 4.17
N GLU A 4 -1.84 -9.33 4.55
CA GLU A 4 -2.96 -9.25 3.61
C GLU A 4 -2.96 -7.94 2.82
N SER A 5 -2.64 -6.82 3.47
CA SER A 5 -2.50 -5.52 2.81
C SER A 5 -1.36 -5.50 1.81
N LEU A 6 -0.24 -6.16 2.14
CA LEU A 6 0.90 -6.31 1.24
C LEU A 6 0.54 -7.16 0.03
N VAL A 7 -0.20 -8.26 0.22
CA VAL A 7 -0.70 -9.10 -0.88
C VAL A 7 -1.61 -8.29 -1.80
N ARG A 8 -2.59 -7.56 -1.26
CA ARG A 8 -3.50 -6.70 -2.04
C ARG A 8 -2.77 -5.63 -2.83
N ALA A 9 -1.82 -4.94 -2.22
CA ALA A 9 -1.00 -3.94 -2.91
C ALA A 9 -0.07 -4.57 -3.96
N ALA A 10 0.45 -5.78 -3.72
CA ALA A 10 1.28 -6.51 -4.67
C ALA A 10 0.49 -6.93 -5.92
N VAL A 11 -0.79 -7.32 -5.77
CA VAL A 11 -1.67 -7.61 -6.92
C VAL A 11 -1.82 -6.38 -7.83
N ILE A 12 -2.03 -5.20 -7.25
CA ILE A 12 -2.08 -3.94 -8.04
C ILE A 12 -0.75 -3.69 -8.75
N CYS A 13 0.39 -3.87 -8.06
CA CYS A 13 1.70 -3.71 -8.69
C CYS A 13 1.88 -4.68 -9.86
N TYR A 14 1.47 -5.93 -9.69
CA TYR A 14 1.50 -6.96 -10.72
C TYR A 14 0.65 -6.58 -11.94
N MET A 15 -0.61 -6.13 -11.75
CA MET A 15 -1.49 -5.74 -12.86
C MET A 15 -0.88 -4.59 -13.68
N MET A 16 -0.30 -3.60 -13.00
CA MET A 16 0.41 -2.50 -13.65
C MET A 16 1.63 -2.99 -14.43
N ASP A 17 2.42 -3.92 -13.88
CA ASP A 17 3.62 -4.46 -14.54
C ASP A 17 3.31 -5.35 -15.73
N LYS A 18 2.13 -5.98 -15.72
CA LYS A 18 1.61 -6.77 -16.84
C LYS A 18 0.86 -5.96 -17.89
N GLY A 19 0.76 -4.64 -17.72
CA GLY A 19 0.13 -3.76 -18.70
C GLY A 19 -1.38 -3.93 -18.84
N TYR A 20 -2.06 -4.29 -17.74
CA TYR A 20 -3.53 -4.30 -17.70
C TYR A 20 -4.08 -2.90 -18.02
N ALA A 21 -5.33 -2.83 -18.50
CA ALA A 21 -5.91 -1.54 -18.83
C ALA A 21 -6.00 -0.65 -17.57
N PRO A 22 -5.75 0.67 -17.66
CA PRO A 22 -5.82 1.57 -16.50
C PRO A 22 -7.16 1.52 -15.76
N GLU A 23 -8.26 1.31 -16.49
CA GLU A 23 -9.61 1.11 -15.96
C GLU A 23 -9.69 -0.12 -15.05
N GLU A 24 -9.11 -1.25 -15.46
CA GLU A 24 -9.10 -2.49 -14.67
C GLU A 24 -8.29 -2.33 -13.38
N VAL A 25 -7.13 -1.68 -13.46
CA VAL A 25 -6.29 -1.38 -12.28
C VAL A 25 -7.02 -0.44 -11.32
N ARG A 26 -7.70 0.58 -11.86
CA ARG A 26 -8.51 1.52 -11.06
C ARG A 26 -9.69 0.79 -10.38
N ASN A 27 -10.38 -0.08 -11.10
CA ASN A 27 -11.50 -0.83 -10.56
C ASN A 27 -11.07 -1.74 -9.41
N GLU A 28 -9.94 -2.46 -9.56
CA GLU A 28 -9.39 -3.27 -8.48
C GLU A 28 -9.02 -2.40 -7.27
N LEU A 29 -8.37 -1.25 -7.46
CA LEU A 29 -8.09 -0.30 -6.37
C LEU A 29 -9.36 0.14 -5.64
N LEU A 30 -10.44 0.44 -6.37
CA LEU A 30 -11.73 0.83 -5.79
C LEU A 30 -12.36 -0.31 -4.99
N VAL A 31 -12.30 -1.55 -5.49
CA VAL A 31 -12.75 -2.74 -4.76
C VAL A 31 -12.00 -2.90 -3.43
N GLN A 32 -10.68 -2.67 -3.41
CA GLN A 32 -9.91 -2.74 -2.17
C GLN A 32 -10.32 -1.65 -1.18
N ILE A 33 -10.54 -0.42 -1.64
CA ILE A 33 -11.01 0.69 -0.80
C ILE A 33 -12.39 0.40 -0.20
N GLN A 34 -13.32 -0.15 -0.99
CA GLN A 34 -14.66 -0.53 -0.55
C GLN A 34 -14.66 -1.68 0.47
N ARG A 35 -13.62 -2.51 0.49
CA ARG A 35 -13.41 -3.59 1.46
C ARG A 35 -12.60 -3.14 2.68
N ASP A 36 -12.62 -1.85 2.98
CA ASP A 36 -11.91 -1.18 4.08
C ASP A 36 -10.38 -1.18 4.00
N PHE A 37 -9.78 -1.63 2.90
CA PHE A 37 -8.33 -1.48 2.65
C PHE A 37 -8.01 -0.10 2.03
N ARG A 38 -8.46 0.97 2.69
CA ARG A 38 -8.39 2.36 2.17
C ARG A 38 -6.96 2.86 1.95
N TRP A 39 -5.99 2.28 2.66
CA TRP A 39 -4.56 2.59 2.53
C TRP A 39 -3.90 1.99 1.28
N THR A 40 -4.57 1.12 0.53
CA THR A 40 -3.97 0.38 -0.60
C THR A 40 -3.32 1.27 -1.65
N PRO A 41 -3.92 2.40 -2.12
CA PRO A 41 -3.27 3.27 -3.10
C PRO A 41 -1.93 3.86 -2.60
N GLU A 42 -1.87 4.29 -1.34
CA GLU A 42 -0.66 4.83 -0.75
C GLU A 42 0.39 3.74 -0.52
N LEU A 43 -0.04 2.53 -0.14
CA LEU A 43 0.82 1.36 0.04
C LEU A 43 1.44 0.90 -1.29
N VAL A 44 0.67 0.89 -2.39
CA VAL A 44 1.20 0.63 -3.74
C VAL A 44 2.33 1.60 -4.07
N ARG A 45 2.14 2.90 -3.80
CA ARG A 45 3.20 3.91 -4.02
C ARG A 45 4.44 3.63 -3.18
N LEU A 46 4.28 3.17 -1.94
CA LEU A 46 5.39 2.78 -1.07
C LEU A 46 6.17 1.58 -1.65
N LEU A 47 5.46 0.54 -2.11
CA LEU A 47 6.07 -0.64 -2.72
C LEU A 47 6.80 -0.31 -4.03
N ARG A 48 6.26 0.58 -4.87
CA ARG A 48 6.96 1.07 -6.07
C ARG A 48 8.25 1.82 -5.74
N LYS A 49 8.31 2.55 -4.61
CA LYS A 49 9.55 3.18 -4.14
C LYS A 49 10.58 2.14 -3.68
N TYR A 50 10.13 1.06 -3.05
CA TYR A 50 10.98 -0.07 -2.69
C TYR A 50 11.58 -0.74 -3.92
N GLU A 51 10.78 -1.05 -4.94
CA GLU A 51 11.24 -1.68 -6.19
C GLU A 51 12.35 -0.85 -6.87
N LYS A 52 12.14 0.47 -6.99
CA LYS A 52 13.14 1.39 -7.55
C LYS A 52 14.42 1.48 -6.71
N SER A 53 14.34 1.12 -5.43
CA SER A 53 15.44 1.17 -4.46
C SER A 53 15.97 -0.22 -4.10
N ARG A 54 15.70 -1.26 -4.89
CA ARG A 54 16.09 -2.66 -4.61
C ARG A 54 17.59 -2.85 -4.38
N LYS A 55 18.45 -1.98 -4.93
CA LYS A 55 19.89 -1.96 -4.63
C LYS A 55 20.22 -1.63 -3.16
N ARG A 56 19.33 -0.94 -2.45
CA ARG A 56 19.49 -0.52 -1.04
C ARG A 56 18.80 -1.48 -0.05
N TYR A 57 17.79 -2.23 -0.51
CA TYR A 57 17.03 -3.18 0.32
C TYR A 57 17.12 -4.56 -0.30
N ALA A 58 17.98 -5.41 0.27
CA ALA A 58 18.27 -6.73 -0.28
C ALA A 58 17.04 -7.64 -0.30
N ASN A 59 16.18 -7.53 0.72
CA ASN A 59 14.96 -8.32 0.86
C ASN A 59 13.81 -7.49 1.46
N LEU A 60 12.60 -8.05 1.43
CA LEU A 60 11.41 -7.38 1.96
C LEU A 60 11.50 -7.16 3.48
N GLU A 61 12.16 -8.06 4.21
CA GLU A 61 12.36 -7.93 5.65
C GLU A 61 13.12 -6.65 6.02
N SER A 62 14.17 -6.31 5.27
CA SER A 62 14.92 -5.06 5.46
C SER A 62 14.08 -3.81 5.19
N PHE A 63 12.96 -3.95 4.47
CA PHE A 63 12.02 -2.87 4.17
C PHE A 63 10.83 -2.82 5.15
N TYR A 64 10.60 -3.89 5.92
CA TYR A 64 9.48 -4.02 6.84
C TYR A 64 9.36 -2.89 7.88
N PRO A 65 10.45 -2.34 8.44
CA PRO A 65 10.35 -1.17 9.32
C PRO A 65 9.68 0.04 8.66
N ARG A 66 9.84 0.24 7.34
CA ARG A 66 9.16 1.30 6.60
C ARG A 66 7.68 1.00 6.39
N ILE A 67 7.33 -0.28 6.22
CA ILE A 67 5.93 -0.72 6.12
C ILE A 67 5.23 -0.49 7.46
N ILE A 68 5.85 -0.86 8.58
CA ILE A 68 5.28 -0.61 9.92
C ILE A 68 5.06 0.89 10.13
N ARG A 69 6.09 1.71 9.86
CA ARG A 69 5.98 3.17 9.96
C ARG A 69 4.86 3.73 9.09
N PHE A 70 4.71 3.24 7.86
CA PHE A 70 3.61 3.65 6.99
C PHE A 70 2.23 3.42 7.63
N PHE A 71 2.01 2.25 8.25
CA PHE A 71 0.74 1.98 8.91
C PHE A 71 0.53 2.84 10.17
N SER A 72 1.58 3.07 10.96
CA SER A 72 1.52 3.97 12.11
C SER A 72 1.16 5.41 11.68
N ASP A 73 1.85 5.94 10.67
CA ASP A 73 1.62 7.29 10.13
C ASP A 73 0.20 7.39 9.53
N TYR A 74 -0.26 6.35 8.84
CA TYR A 74 -1.62 6.30 8.29
C TYR A 74 -2.68 6.29 9.40
N ALA A 75 -2.51 5.46 10.42
CA ALA A 75 -3.44 5.41 11.55
C ALA A 75 -3.54 6.77 12.27
N GLU A 76 -2.40 7.41 12.55
CA GLU A 76 -2.37 8.74 13.17
C GLU A 76 -3.13 9.79 12.33
N LYS A 77 -2.90 9.79 11.02
CA LYS A 77 -3.61 10.66 10.08
C LYS A 77 -5.12 10.40 10.08
N GLU A 78 -5.53 9.13 10.10
CA GLU A 78 -6.95 8.76 10.14
C GLU A 78 -7.60 9.15 11.46
N TYR A 79 -6.92 8.98 12.60
CA TYR A 79 -7.42 9.44 13.90
C TYR A 79 -7.63 10.95 13.93
N LYS A 80 -6.66 11.72 13.44
CA LYS A 80 -6.78 13.18 13.29
C LYS A 80 -7.93 13.58 12.37
N ARG A 81 -8.15 12.86 11.27
CA ARG A 81 -9.27 13.13 10.35
C ARG A 81 -10.63 12.90 11.02
N LEU A 82 -10.70 11.98 11.96
CA LEU A 82 -11.94 11.60 12.64
C LEU A 82 -12.21 12.43 13.90
N ASP A 83 -11.37 13.41 14.25
CA ASP A 83 -11.47 14.23 15.48
C ASP A 83 -11.58 13.40 16.77
N ILE A 84 -11.04 12.16 16.78
CA ILE A 84 -11.09 11.26 17.96
C ILE A 84 -9.90 11.49 18.89
N MET A 85 -9.21 12.64 18.80
CA MET A 85 -8.13 13.02 19.70
C MET A 85 -8.32 14.48 20.11
N ASP A 86 -9.26 14.70 21.03
CA ASP A 86 -9.25 15.79 22.02
C ASP A 86 -8.90 15.20 23.39
#